data_AF-A0A351CWD9-F1
#
_entry.id   AF-A0A351CWD9-F1
#
_cell.length_a   1.000
_cell.length_b   1.000
_cell.length_c   1.000
_cell.angle_alpha   90.00
_cell.angle_beta   90.00
_cell.angle_gamma   90.00
#
_symmetry.space_group_name_H-M   'P 1'
#
loop_
_entity.id
_entity.type
_entity.pdbx_description
1 polymer ?
#
loop_
_entity_poly.entity_id
_entity_poly.type
_entity_poly.pdbx_seq_one_letter_code
_entity_poly.pdbx_strand_id
1 'polypeptide(L)' 'EWGLMVAEARQFIFRNAWTVAVPGIAIAMAAMGFNLFGDALRDSLDPKRNE' A
#
# COMPACT_ATOMS: atom_id res chain seq x y z
N GLU A 1 -5.06 -14.81 -5.86
CA GLU A 1 -3.66 -14.43 -5.56
C GLU A 1 -3.55 -13.58 -4.28
N TRP A 2 -3.18 -12.30 -4.27
CA TRP A 2 -2.88 -11.54 -3.03
C TRP A 2 -4.09 -11.24 -2.13
N GLY A 3 -5.25 -10.88 -2.72
CA GLY A 3 -6.48 -10.64 -1.95
C GLY A 3 -7.04 -11.92 -1.31
N LEU A 4 -6.79 -13.08 -1.93
CA LEU A 4 -7.14 -14.38 -1.37
C LEU A 4 -6.25 -14.71 -0.16
N MET A 5 -4.95 -14.40 -0.22
CA MET A 5 -4.04 -14.58 0.94
C MET A 5 -4.49 -13.74 2.14
N VAL A 6 -4.97 -12.51 1.93
CA VAL A 6 -5.52 -11.68 3.01
C VAL A 6 -6.84 -12.23 3.55
N ALA A 7 -7.72 -12.73 2.68
CA ALA A 7 -8.99 -13.33 3.07
C ALA A 7 -8.81 -14.64 3.87
N GLU A 8 -7.85 -15.47 3.46
CA GLU A 8 -7.46 -16.71 4.16
C GLU A 8 -6.73 -16.41 5.48
N ALA A 9 -5.92 -15.36 5.55
CA ALA A 9 -5.25 -14.99 6.78
C ALA A 9 -6.23 -14.44 7.84
N ARG A 10 -7.39 -13.90 7.44
CA ARG A 10 -8.41 -13.33 8.35
C ARG A 10 -8.88 -14.31 9.45
N GLN A 11 -8.95 -15.59 9.12
CA GLN A 11 -9.37 -16.66 10.03
C GLN A 11 -8.29 -17.03 11.07
N PHE A 12 -7.06 -16.56 10.90
CA PHE A 12 -5.97 -16.70 11.85
C PHE A 12 -5.70 -15.44 12.68
N ILE A 13 -6.47 -14.35 12.49
CA ILE A 13 -6.27 -13.06 13.20
C ILE A 13 -6.20 -13.24 14.72
N PHE A 14 -7.11 -14.04 15.27
CA PHE A 14 -7.20 -14.25 16.73
C PHE A 14 -6.17 -15.26 17.26
N ARG A 15 -5.48 -15.99 16.38
CA ARG A 15 -4.54 -17.06 16.74
C ARG A 15 -3.08 -16.65 16.49
N ASN A 16 -2.82 -15.90 15.42
CA ASN A 16 -1.50 -15.35 15.09
C ASN A 16 -1.66 -14.10 14.20
N ALA A 17 -1.66 -12.92 14.82
CA ALA A 17 -1.90 -11.63 14.14
C ALA A 17 -0.89 -11.33 13.02
N TRP A 18 0.33 -11.87 13.10
CA TRP A 18 1.39 -11.66 12.10
C TRP A 18 1.04 -12.16 10.70
N THR A 19 0.23 -13.23 10.62
CA THR A 19 -0.20 -13.83 9.36
C THR A 19 -1.04 -12.88 8.50
N VAL A 20 -1.72 -11.91 9.13
CA VAL A 20 -2.47 -10.84 8.44
C VAL A 20 -1.65 -9.56 8.34
N ALA A 21 -0.88 -9.24 9.38
CA ALA A 21 -0.13 -7.99 9.44
C ALA A 21 0.93 -7.89 8.33
N VAL A 22 1.69 -8.97 8.05
CA VAL A 22 2.75 -8.95 7.04
C VAL A 22 2.23 -8.63 5.63
N PRO A 23 1.25 -9.38 5.07
CA PRO A 23 0.71 -9.04 3.76
C PRO A 23 -0.03 -7.70 3.76
N GLY A 24 -0.71 -7.34 4.86
CA GLY A 24 -1.39 -6.05 5.00
C GLY A 24 -0.43 -4.85 4.94
N ILE A 25 0.70 -4.92 5.66
CA ILE A 25 1.73 -3.88 5.68
C ILE A 25 2.43 -3.80 4.32
N ALA A 26 2.73 -4.93 3.67
CA ALA A 26 3.33 -4.94 2.34
C ALA A 26 2.46 -4.21 1.31
N ILE A 27 1.15 -4.46 1.30
CA ILE A 27 0.19 -3.78 0.43
C ILE A 27 0.12 -2.28 0.77
N ALA A 28 0.06 -1.93 2.07
CA ALA A 28 0.03 -0.53 2.50
C ALA A 28 1.28 0.23 2.06
N MET A 29 2.47 -0.35 2.22
CA MET A 29 3.73 0.26 1.77
C MET A 29 3.77 0.44 0.26
N ALA A 30 3.37 -0.57 -0.52
CA ALA A 30 3.29 -0.46 -1.97
C ALA A 30 2.31 0.66 -2.38
N ALA A 31 1.12 0.71 -1.79
CA ALA A 31 0.12 1.74 -2.09
C ALA A 31 0.61 3.15 -1.73
N MET A 32 1.25 3.32 -0.57
CA MET A 32 1.87 4.58 -0.17
C MET A 32 2.99 4.99 -1.14
N GLY A 33 3.86 4.05 -1.53
CA GLY A 33 4.94 4.32 -2.49
C GLY A 33 4.41 4.77 -3.84
N PHE A 34 3.37 4.13 -4.36
CA PHE A 34 2.74 4.55 -5.61
C PHE A 34 2.02 5.90 -5.51
N ASN A 35 1.33 6.18 -4.39
CA ASN A 35 0.70 7.48 -4.16
C ASN A 35 1.75 8.60 -4.14
N LEU A 36 2.81 8.44 -3.34
CA LEU A 36 3.89 9.42 -3.24
C LEU A 36 4.66 9.59 -4.55
N PHE A 37 4.88 8.49 -5.29
CA PHE A 37 5.49 8.56 -6.61
C PHE A 37 4.61 9.32 -7.61
N GLY A 38 3.30 9.07 -7.59
CA GLY A 38 2.33 9.80 -8.42
C GLY A 38 2.29 11.28 -8.09
N ASP A 39 2.32 11.64 -6.80
CA ASP A 39 2.36 13.03 -6.35
C ASP A 39 3.68 13.71 -6.73
N ALA A 40 4.83 13.06 -6.54
CA ALA A 40 6.13 13.60 -6.94
C ALA A 40 6.23 13.75 -8.48
N LEU A 41 5.68 12.80 -9.23
CA LEU A 41 5.59 12.88 -10.68
C LEU A 41 4.66 14.02 -11.11
N ARG A 42 3.52 14.19 -10.44
CA ARG A 42 2.59 15.30 -10.67
C ARG A 42 3.26 16.64 -10.40
N ASP A 43 3.94 16.78 -9.26
CA ASP A 43 4.65 18.01 -8.90
C ASP A 43 5.78 18.33 -9.88
N SER A 44 6.49 17.31 -10.37
CA SER A 44 7.52 17.49 -11.40
C SER A 44 6.95 17.86 -12.78
N LEU A 45 5.70 17.50 -13.06
CA LEU A 45 5.03 17.74 -14.34
C LEU A 45 4.10 18.96 -14.30
N ASP A 46 3.68 19.44 -13.14
CA ASP A 46 2.83 20.62 -12.98
C ASP A 46 3.70 21.89 -13.16
N PRO A 47 3.61 22.60 -14.31
CA PRO A 47 4.53 23.67 -14.67
C PRO A 47 4.19 24.99 -13.98
N LYS A 48 3.72 24.98 -12.72
CA LYS A 48 3.35 26.18 -11.96
C LYS A 48 4.55 27.02 -11.46
N ARG A 49 5.68 26.91 -12.13
CA ARG A 49 6.74 27.90 -12.05
C ARG A 49 6.46 28.93 -13.15
N ASN A 50 5.67 29.95 -12.82
CA ASN A 50 5.68 31.29 -13.43
C ASN A 50 4.61 32.18 -12.73
N GLU A 51 4.85 32.51 -11.47
CA GLU A 51 4.52 33.82 -10.89
C GLU A 51 5.76 34.32 -10.12
#